data_AF-A0A7Z9WQJ8-F1
#
_entry.id   AF-A0A7Z9WQJ8-F1
#
_cell.length_a   1.000
_cell.length_b   1.000
_cell.length_c   1.000
_cell.angle_alpha   90.00
_cell.angle_beta   90.00
_cell.angle_gamma   90.00
#
_symmetry.space_group_name_H-M   'P 1'
#
loop_
_entity.id
_entity.type
_entity.pdbx_description
1 polymer ?
#
loop_
_entity_poly.entity_id
_entity_poly.type
_entity_poly.pdbx_seq_one_letter_code
_entity_poly.pdbx_strand_id
1 'polypeptide(L)' 'LTPGTLSVDVDEKNNLYVHWINVRNKRPTPREVCGLFPSWVRRIVE' A
#
# COMPACT_ATOMS: atom_id res chain seq x y z
N LEU A 1 -4.59 -8.31 3.52
CA LEU A 1 -5.56 -7.32 4.05
C LEU A 1 -4.92 -6.60 5.23
N THR A 2 -4.70 -5.29 5.11
CA THR A 2 -4.09 -4.46 6.17
C THR A 2 -5.17 -3.59 6.85
N PRO A 3 -5.11 -3.37 8.18
CA PRO A 3 -6.10 -2.55 8.87
C PRO A 3 -6.14 -1.11 8.35
N GLY A 4 -7.34 -0.56 8.17
CA GLY A 4 -7.55 0.86 7.83
C GLY A 4 -7.23 1.25 6.38
N THR A 5 -6.96 0.29 5.51
CA THR A 5 -6.71 0.50 4.08
C THR A 5 -7.64 -0.35 3.22
N LEU A 6 -8.13 0.20 2.12
CA LEU A 6 -8.94 -0.50 1.12
C LEU A 6 -8.32 -0.28 -0.26
N SER A 7 -8.03 -1.37 -0.98
CA SER A 7 -7.61 -1.30 -2.38
C SER A 7 -8.79 -0.86 -3.25
N VAL A 8 -8.58 0.17 -4.06
CA VAL A 8 -9.62 0.74 -4.94
C VAL A 8 -9.44 0.25 -6.36
N ASP A 9 -8.23 0.43 -6.91
CA ASP A 9 -7.95 0.08 -8.30
C ASP A 9 -6.44 -0.07 -8.56
N VAL A 10 -6.10 -0.60 -9.73
CA VAL A 10 -4.74 -0.66 -10.27
C VAL A 10 -4.74 -0.10 -11.68
N ASP A 11 -3.82 0.82 -12.00
CA ASP A 11 -3.70 1.34 -13.37
C ASP A 11 -2.85 0.45 -14.29
N GLU A 12 -2.82 0.80 -15.58
CA GLU A 12 -2.04 0.11 -16.62
C GLU A 12 -0.53 0.08 -16.35
N LYS A 13 -0.02 0.94 -15.44
CA LYS A 13 1.39 0.99 -15.03
C LYS A 13 1.65 0.20 -13.75
N ASN A 14 0.68 -0.59 -13.29
CA ASN A 14 0.72 -1.34 -12.03
C ASN A 14 0.86 -0.44 -10.79
N ASN A 15 0.35 0.79 -10.81
CA ASN A 15 0.23 1.59 -9.60
C ASN A 15 -1.04 1.20 -8.84
N LEU A 16 -0.92 0.98 -7.52
CA LEU A 16 -2.02 0.63 -6.64
C LEU A 16 -2.65 1.88 -6.01
N TYR A 17 -3.93 2.10 -6.23
CA TYR A 17 -4.73 3.15 -5.59
C TYR A 17 -5.38 2.59 -4.32
N VAL A 18 -5.08 3.23 -3.18
CA VAL A 18 -5.53 2.79 -1.86
C VAL A 18 -6.29 3.92 -1.17
N HIS A 19 -7.50 3.62 -0.70
CA HIS A 19 -8.20 4.48 0.25
C HIS A 19 -7.65 4.23 1.65
N TRP A 20 -7.14 5.28 2.31
CA TRP A 20 -6.58 5.21 3.67
C TRP A 20 -7.37 6.09 4.64
N ILE A 21 -7.87 5.51 5.74
CA ILE A 21 -8.78 6.22 6.67
C ILE A 21 -8.06 7.16 7.64
N ASN A 22 -6.76 6.96 7.89
CA ASN A 22 -5.98 7.69 8.91
C ASN A 22 -4.78 8.40 8.28
N VAL A 23 -5.04 9.41 7.46
CA VAL A 23 -3.99 10.18 6.78
C VAL A 23 -3.31 11.13 7.76
N ARG A 24 -2.09 10.78 8.20
CA ARG A 24 -1.24 11.65 9.04
C ARG A 24 -0.23 12.47 8.24
N ASN A 25 0.08 12.02 7.03
CA ASN A 25 1.03 12.63 6.11
C ASN A 25 0.42 12.61 4.70
N LYS A 26 0.39 13.77 4.02
CA LYS A 26 -0.16 13.90 2.65
C LYS A 26 0.75 13.33 1.56
N ARG A 27 2.01 13.04 1.89
CA ARG A 27 2.99 12.37 1.02
C ARG A 27 3.62 11.21 1.78
N PRO A 28 2.83 10.17 2.09
CA PRO A 28 3.30 9.05 2.88
C PRO A 28 4.21 8.15 2.03
N THR A 29 5.14 7.49 2.71
CA THR A 29 5.87 6.35 2.17
C THR A 29 5.00 5.09 2.23
N PRO A 30 5.25 4.06 1.40
CA PRO A 30 4.51 2.80 1.48
C PRO A 30 4.52 2.16 2.88
N ARG A 31 5.60 2.35 3.64
CA ARG A 31 5.74 1.83 5.00
C ARG A 31 4.74 2.46 5.98
N GLU A 32 4.40 3.73 5.80
CA GLU A 32 3.39 4.41 6.61
C GLU A 32 1.96 3.92 6.31
N VAL A 33 1.72 3.38 5.11
CA VAL A 33 0.40 2.92 4.66
C VAL A 33 0.18 1.44 4.95
N CYS A 34 1.12 0.57 4.58
CA CYS A 34 0.98 -0.89 4.67
C CYS A 34 2.14 -1.60 5.37
N GLY A 35 3.00 -0.87 6.09
CA GLY A 35 4.05 -1.44 6.91
C GLY A 35 5.12 -2.18 6.11
N LEU A 36 5.47 -3.38 6.54
CA LEU A 36 6.49 -4.23 5.90
C LEU A 36 5.94 -5.09 4.75
N PHE A 37 4.66 -4.96 4.42
CA PHE A 37 4.03 -5.81 3.41
C PHE A 37 4.74 -5.78 2.04
N PRO A 38 5.12 -4.61 1.48
CA PRO A 38 5.76 -4.57 0.16
C PRO A 38 7.13 -5.27 0.12
N SER A 39 7.91 -5.19 1.20
CA SER A 39 9.21 -5.86 1.27
C SER A 39 9.08 -7.36 1.50
N TRP A 40 8.09 -7.79 2.29
CA TRP A 40 7.82 -9.22 2.50
C TRP A 40 7.34 -9.91 1.22
N VAL A 41 6.42 -9.28 0.47
CA VAL A 41 5.90 -9.85 -0.79
C VAL A 41 7.01 -10.07 -1.81
N ARG A 42 7.98 -9.16 -1.92
CA ARG A 42 9.11 -9.31 -2.86
C ARG A 42 9.94 -10.56 -2.61
N ARG A 43 10.04 -11.01 -1.36
CA ARG A 43 10.80 -12.22 -0.99
C ARG A 43 10.10 -13.54 -1.35
N ILE A 44 8.80 -13.50 -1.65
CA ILE A 44 8.01 -14.69 -2.00
C ILE A 44 7.98 -14.90 -3.52
N VAL A 45 8.19 -13.83 -4.27
CA VAL A 45 8.16 -13.82 -5.74
C VAL A 45 9.57 -13.97 -6.34
N GLU A 46 10.62 -13.92 -5.51
CA GLU A 46 11.97 -14.44 -5.84
C GLU A 46 11.95 -15.97 -5.96
#